data_AF-A0A845Y6C4-F1
#
_entry.id   AF-A0A845Y6C4-F1
#
_cell.length_a   1.000
_cell.length_b   1.000
_cell.length_c   1.000
_cell.angle_alpha   90.00
_cell.angle_beta   90.00
_cell.angle_gamma   90.00
#
_symmetry.space_group_name_H-M   'P 1'
#
loop_
_entity.id
_entity.type
_entity.pdbx_description
1 polymer ?
#
loop_
_entity_poly.entity_id
_entity_poly.type
_entity_poly.pdbx_seq_one_letter_code
_entity_poly.pdbx_strand_id
1 'polypeptide(L)'
;MTIFGFLDGTIMAVEAGYKVFPHPKQDKIYNRLSDAKWFLAVRWCDTLPTPAGIINNTGELAFFNEIVLKIGEEKFIPRQYRLDIFAQCLPLQPNETVAYQFPVSDRTLEIRALEIDARYGKVALVRELSKESEI
;
A
#
# COMPACT_ATOMS: atom_id res chain seq x y z
N MET A 1 26.74 0.66 2.00
CA MET A 1 25.49 1.44 2.04
C MET A 1 24.43 0.63 1.31
N THR A 2 23.31 0.32 1.96
CA THR A 2 22.22 -0.46 1.37
C THR A 2 21.06 0.46 1.07
N ILE A 3 20.58 0.43 -0.17
CA ILE A 3 19.46 1.24 -0.65
C ILE A 3 18.31 0.28 -1.02
N PHE A 4 17.11 0.59 -0.55
CA PHE A 4 15.88 -0.12 -0.88
C PHE A 4 14.95 0.84 -1.62
N GLY A 5 14.68 0.61 -2.91
CA GLY A 5 13.61 1.31 -3.62
C GLY A 5 12.26 0.83 -3.10
N PHE A 6 11.36 1.76 -2.76
CA PHE A 6 10.05 1.44 -2.20
C PHE A 6 9.04 2.52 -2.53
N LEU A 7 8.00 2.18 -3.30
CA LEU A 7 6.81 2.99 -3.63
C LEU A 7 7.01 4.51 -3.61
N ASP A 8 7.40 5.08 -4.74
CA ASP A 8 7.66 6.53 -4.89
C ASP A 8 8.66 7.11 -3.88
N GLY A 9 9.52 6.26 -3.33
CA GLY A 9 10.54 6.63 -2.38
C GLY A 9 11.66 5.60 -2.27
N THR A 10 12.57 5.87 -1.36
CA THR A 10 13.79 5.12 -1.14
C THR A 10 14.08 5.06 0.35
N ILE A 11 14.43 3.88 0.85
CA ILE A 11 14.90 3.68 2.20
C ILE A 11 16.41 3.43 2.14
N MET A 12 17.18 4.17 2.94
CA MET A 12 18.62 4.02 3.04
C MET A 12 19.00 3.54 4.44
N ALA A 13 19.77 2.45 4.51
CA ALA A 13 20.36 2.00 5.77
C ALA A 13 21.51 2.94 6.16
N VAL A 14 21.45 3.47 7.38
CA VAL A 14 22.46 4.32 8.02
C VAL A 14 22.86 3.72 9.36
N GLU A 15 23.95 4.20 9.96
CA GLU A 15 24.48 3.63 11.21
C GLU A 15 23.43 3.54 12.33
N ALA A 16 22.56 4.55 12.45
CA ALA A 16 21.53 4.63 13.49
C ALA A 16 20.17 4.00 13.09
N GLY A 17 20.03 3.39 11.91
CA GLY A 17 18.78 2.77 11.45
C GLY A 17 18.47 3.02 9.98
N TYR A 18 17.26 3.49 9.67
CA TYR A 18 16.76 3.64 8.31
C TYR A 18 16.23 5.06 8.05
N LYS A 19 16.78 5.73 7.04
CA LYS A 19 16.26 7.02 6.52
C LYS A 19 15.35 6.78 5.33
N VAL A 20 14.31 7.60 5.19
CA VAL A 20 13.38 7.58 4.05
C VAL A 20 13.55 8.83 3.21
N PHE A 21 13.49 8.68 1.89
CA PHE A 21 13.55 9.77 0.92
C PHE A 21 12.47 9.58 -0.15
N PRO A 22 11.61 10.59 -0.44
CA PRO A 22 11.49 11.84 0.28
C PRO A 22 10.78 11.67 1.63
N HIS A 23 11.28 12.34 2.67
CA HIS A 23 10.61 12.44 3.97
C HIS A 23 10.52 13.92 4.40
N PRO A 24 9.35 14.43 4.88
CA PRO A 24 9.18 15.84 5.27
C PRO A 24 10.17 16.32 6.33
N LYS A 25 10.62 15.41 7.20
CA LYS A 25 11.71 15.63 8.17
C LYS A 25 12.94 14.86 7.70
N GLN A 26 13.88 15.52 7.02
CA GLN A 26 15.03 14.86 6.36
C GLN A 26 15.97 14.11 7.34
N ASP A 27 15.93 14.46 8.63
CA ASP A 27 16.72 13.82 9.68
C ASP A 27 15.97 12.72 10.44
N LYS A 28 14.72 12.41 10.06
CA LYS A 28 13.99 11.31 10.69
C LYS A 28 14.69 9.99 10.38
N ILE A 29 15.02 9.25 11.45
CA ILE A 29 15.53 7.89 11.39
C ILE A 29 14.49 6.96 12.02
N TYR A 30 14.20 5.88 11.32
CA TYR A 30 13.38 4.77 11.80
C TYR A 30 14.29 3.67 12.33
N ASN A 31 13.95 3.12 13.49
CA ASN A 31 14.73 2.05 14.10
C ASN A 31 14.58 0.71 13.36
N ARG A 32 13.43 0.51 12.69
CA ARG A 32 13.10 -0.71 11.96
C ARG A 32 12.80 -0.41 10.50
N LEU A 33 13.25 -1.29 9.61
CA LEU A 33 12.92 -1.23 8.18
C LEU A 33 11.41 -1.27 7.95
N SER A 34 10.68 -2.03 8.78
CA SER A 34 9.22 -2.14 8.73
C SER A 34 8.52 -0.79 8.85
N ASP A 35 9.00 0.06 9.76
CA ASP A 35 8.38 1.35 10.04
C ASP A 35 8.64 2.34 8.89
N ALA A 36 9.84 2.28 8.31
CA ALA A 36 10.19 3.03 7.12
C ALA A 36 9.37 2.61 5.89
N LYS A 37 9.20 1.29 5.68
CA LYS A 37 8.32 0.73 4.64
C LYS A 37 6.86 1.17 4.85
N TRP A 38 6.38 1.12 6.10
CA TRP A 38 5.01 1.53 6.43
C TRP A 38 4.75 3.00 6.12
N PHE A 39 5.69 3.89 6.46
CA PHE A 39 5.59 5.30 6.13
C PHE A 39 5.43 5.53 4.61
N LEU A 40 6.24 4.86 3.79
CA LEU A 40 6.15 5.01 2.34
C LEU A 40 4.84 4.44 1.77
N ALA A 41 4.33 3.35 2.33
CA ALA A 41 3.04 2.79 1.95
C ALA A 41 1.89 3.77 2.18
N VAL A 42 1.86 4.42 3.35
CA VAL A 42 0.88 5.46 3.68
C VAL A 42 1.02 6.67 2.75
N ARG A 43 2.25 7.15 2.55
CA ARG A 43 2.54 8.27 1.64
C ARG A 43 2.06 7.99 0.21
N TRP A 44 2.30 6.78 -0.28
CA TRP A 44 1.85 6.37 -1.60
C TRP A 44 0.32 6.48 -1.72
N CYS A 45 -0.43 5.93 -0.75
CA CYS A 45 -1.90 6.05 -0.74
C CYS A 45 -2.36 7.51 -0.82
N ASP A 46 -1.78 8.39 -0.01
CA ASP A 46 -2.17 9.81 0.05
C ASP A 46 -1.83 10.59 -1.24
N THR A 47 -0.83 10.15 -2.00
CA THR A 47 -0.44 10.82 -3.26
C THR A 47 -1.28 10.41 -4.46
N LEU A 48 -2.11 9.37 -4.36
CA LEU A 48 -2.87 8.87 -5.49
C LEU A 48 -4.12 9.71 -5.79
N PRO A 49 -4.39 10.01 -7.07
CA PRO A 49 -5.59 10.73 -7.49
C PRO A 49 -6.84 9.82 -7.58
N THR A 50 -6.69 8.52 -7.36
CA THR A 50 -7.79 7.54 -7.35
C THR A 50 -8.01 6.98 -5.95
N PRO A 51 -9.19 6.42 -5.63
CA PRO A 51 -9.43 5.75 -4.36
C PRO A 51 -8.34 4.70 -4.06
N ALA A 52 -7.71 4.81 -2.90
CA ALA A 52 -6.63 3.93 -2.50
C ALA A 52 -6.61 3.68 -0.99
N GLY A 53 -6.12 2.51 -0.60
CA GLY A 53 -5.94 2.14 0.79
C GLY A 53 -5.12 0.87 1.01
N ILE A 54 -4.95 0.51 2.27
CA ILE A 54 -4.14 -0.61 2.73
C ILE A 54 -5.05 -1.59 3.47
N ILE A 55 -5.12 -2.82 2.98
CA ILE A 55 -5.84 -3.91 3.63
C ILE A 55 -4.84 -4.82 4.34
N ASN A 56 -5.09 -5.08 5.62
CA ASN A 56 -4.29 -6.02 6.41
C ASN A 56 -4.87 -7.45 6.35
N ASN A 57 -4.22 -8.37 7.07
CA ASN A 57 -4.61 -9.77 7.14
C ASN A 57 -5.96 -10.04 7.85
N THR A 58 -6.59 -9.04 8.48
CA THR A 58 -7.93 -9.16 9.07
C THR A 58 -9.03 -8.62 8.15
N GLY A 59 -8.65 -8.10 6.97
CA GLY A 59 -9.58 -7.44 6.06
C GLY A 59 -9.95 -6.03 6.49
N GLU A 60 -9.26 -5.45 7.47
CA GLU A 60 -9.42 -4.06 7.87
C GLU A 60 -8.71 -3.13 6.89
N LEU A 61 -9.35 -2.02 6.57
CA LEU A 61 -8.76 -0.95 5.77
C LEU A 61 -7.96 -0.04 6.70
N ALA A 62 -6.74 -0.46 7.04
CA ALA A 62 -5.91 0.17 8.06
C ALA A 62 -5.53 1.63 7.73
N PHE A 63 -5.41 1.95 6.44
CA PHE A 63 -5.14 3.30 5.94
C PHE A 63 -5.84 3.50 4.60
N PHE A 64 -6.23 4.73 4.29
CA PHE A 64 -6.85 5.09 3.04
C PHE A 64 -6.78 6.59 2.80
N ASN A 65 -6.82 7.00 1.53
CA ASN A 65 -6.65 8.40 1.17
C ASN A 65 -7.93 9.23 1.36
N GLU A 66 -7.80 10.55 1.19
CA GLU A 66 -8.89 11.51 1.37
C GLU A 66 -10.11 11.21 0.47
N ILE A 67 -9.88 10.61 -0.71
CA ILE A 67 -10.96 10.23 -1.63
C ILE A 67 -11.83 9.15 -1.00
N VAL A 68 -11.20 8.08 -0.48
CA VAL A 68 -11.90 7.01 0.24
C VAL A 68 -12.61 7.54 1.49
N LEU A 69 -11.97 8.46 2.21
CA LEU A 69 -12.58 9.12 3.36
C LEU A 69 -13.88 9.85 2.98
N LYS A 70 -13.94 10.49 1.81
CA LYS A 70 -15.12 11.20 1.31
C LYS A 70 -16.22 10.27 0.79
N ILE A 71 -15.86 9.22 0.05
CA ILE A 71 -16.84 8.30 -0.56
C ILE A 71 -17.34 7.24 0.44
N GLY A 72 -16.55 6.94 1.47
CA GLY A 72 -16.79 5.91 2.49
C GLY A 72 -16.15 4.57 2.12
N GLU A 73 -15.59 3.89 3.15
CA GLU A 73 -14.86 2.63 3.00
C GLU A 73 -15.70 1.52 2.33
N GLU A 74 -16.98 1.40 2.68
CA GLU A 74 -17.86 0.38 2.09
C GLU A 74 -18.14 0.61 0.61
N LYS A 75 -18.11 1.87 0.13
CA LYS A 75 -18.23 2.16 -1.31
C LYS A 75 -16.92 1.88 -2.04
N PHE A 76 -15.79 2.16 -1.41
CA PHE A 76 -14.48 1.82 -1.95
C PHE A 76 -14.33 0.31 -2.06
N ILE A 77 -14.30 -0.41 -0.93
CA ILE A 77 -14.20 -1.86 -0.89
C ILE A 77 -15.20 -2.39 0.12
N PRO A 78 -16.33 -2.98 -0.36
CA PRO A 78 -17.29 -3.59 0.53
C PRO A 78 -16.63 -4.66 1.39
N ARG A 79 -16.99 -4.70 2.68
CA ARG A 79 -16.33 -5.57 3.68
C ARG A 79 -16.21 -7.03 3.24
N GLN A 80 -17.22 -7.55 2.54
CA GLN A 80 -17.28 -8.93 2.08
C GLN A 80 -16.15 -9.31 1.10
N TYR A 81 -15.55 -8.34 0.39
CA TYR A 81 -14.48 -8.60 -0.58
C TYR A 81 -13.08 -8.35 -0.04
N ARG A 82 -12.93 -7.76 1.16
CA ARG A 82 -11.62 -7.29 1.65
C ARG A 82 -10.64 -8.43 1.89
N LEU A 83 -11.10 -9.55 2.46
CA LEU A 83 -10.26 -10.73 2.68
C LEU A 83 -9.88 -11.41 1.37
N ASP A 84 -10.78 -11.45 0.39
CA ASP A 84 -10.49 -12.03 -0.92
C ASP A 84 -9.44 -11.20 -1.68
N ILE A 85 -9.55 -9.87 -1.60
CA ILE A 85 -8.57 -8.92 -2.12
C ILE A 85 -7.22 -9.09 -1.41
N PHE A 86 -7.21 -9.20 -0.08
CA PHE A 86 -5.99 -9.49 0.68
C PHE A 86 -5.35 -10.82 0.25
N ALA A 87 -6.15 -11.86 0.06
CA ALA A 87 -5.65 -13.18 -0.36
C ALA A 87 -4.91 -13.13 -1.71
N GLN A 88 -5.28 -12.22 -2.61
CA GLN A 88 -4.57 -12.02 -3.88
C GLN A 88 -3.11 -11.59 -3.69
N CYS A 89 -2.75 -10.95 -2.57
CA CYS A 89 -1.39 -10.49 -2.32
C CYS A 89 -0.46 -11.55 -1.69
N LEU A 90 -1.03 -12.64 -1.15
CA LEU A 90 -0.28 -13.71 -0.51
C LEU A 90 0.74 -14.40 -1.43
N PRO A 91 0.38 -14.81 -2.68
CA PRO A 91 1.33 -15.48 -3.57
C PRO A 91 2.36 -14.51 -4.18
N LEU A 92 2.10 -13.21 -4.16
CA LEU A 92 2.92 -12.20 -4.82
C LEU A 92 4.24 -11.95 -4.08
N GLN A 93 5.31 -11.70 -4.84
CA GLN A 93 6.57 -11.18 -4.30
C GLN A 93 6.39 -9.72 -3.83
N PRO A 94 7.28 -9.20 -2.98
CA PRO A 94 7.22 -7.79 -2.57
C PRO A 94 7.21 -6.85 -3.78
N ASN A 95 6.28 -5.91 -3.80
CA ASN A 95 5.99 -4.95 -4.87
C ASN A 95 5.39 -5.51 -6.16
N GLU A 96 5.19 -6.83 -6.26
CA GLU A 96 4.45 -7.40 -7.38
C GLU A 96 2.98 -7.02 -7.30
N THR A 97 2.37 -6.83 -8.47
CA THR A 97 0.99 -6.37 -8.61
C THR A 97 0.11 -7.41 -9.30
N VAL A 98 -1.18 -7.36 -9.01
CA VAL A 98 -2.22 -8.13 -9.70
C VAL A 98 -3.46 -7.26 -9.87
N ALA A 99 -4.16 -7.41 -10.99
CA ALA A 99 -5.44 -6.79 -11.22
C ALA A 99 -6.55 -7.65 -10.63
N TYR A 100 -7.48 -7.02 -9.92
CA TYR A 100 -8.68 -7.65 -9.37
C TYR A 100 -9.91 -6.96 -9.94
N GLN A 101 -10.68 -7.71 -10.73
CA GLN A 101 -11.96 -7.25 -11.25
C GLN A 101 -13.01 -7.37 -10.15
N PHE A 102 -13.71 -6.29 -9.82
CA PHE A 102 -14.82 -6.38 -8.89
C PHE A 102 -15.93 -7.29 -9.47
N PRO A 103 -16.45 -8.27 -8.71
CA PRO A 103 -17.45 -9.21 -9.24
C PRO A 103 -18.76 -8.57 -9.68
N VAL A 104 -19.08 -7.39 -9.13
CA VAL A 104 -20.38 -6.70 -9.29
C VAL A 104 -20.24 -5.34 -9.98
N SER A 105 -19.07 -5.00 -10.53
CA SER A 105 -18.86 -3.72 -11.21
C SER A 105 -17.69 -3.78 -12.19
N ASP A 106 -17.69 -2.91 -13.20
CA ASP A 106 -16.57 -2.75 -14.13
C ASP A 106 -15.31 -2.12 -13.50
N ARG A 107 -15.29 -1.92 -12.18
CA ARG A 107 -14.14 -1.38 -11.45
C ARG A 107 -13.04 -2.44 -11.37
N THR A 108 -11.82 -2.00 -11.67
CA THR A 108 -10.62 -2.82 -11.52
C THR A 108 -9.76 -2.23 -10.40
N LEU A 109 -9.33 -3.08 -9.49
CA LEU A 109 -8.36 -2.73 -8.46
C LEU A 109 -6.98 -3.22 -8.88
N GLU A 110 -5.96 -2.39 -8.73
CA GLU A 110 -4.58 -2.88 -8.63
C GLU A 110 -4.32 -3.23 -7.17
N ILE A 111 -3.90 -4.48 -6.96
CA ILE A 111 -3.45 -4.98 -5.67
C ILE A 111 -1.95 -5.14 -5.76
N ARG A 112 -1.22 -4.59 -4.79
CA ARG A 112 0.23 -4.72 -4.68
C ARG A 112 0.60 -5.33 -3.34
N ALA A 113 1.43 -6.36 -3.36
CA ALA A 113 1.91 -6.97 -2.12
C ALA A 113 3.02 -6.13 -1.50
N LEU A 114 2.85 -5.77 -0.23
CA LEU A 114 3.91 -5.20 0.58
C LEU A 114 4.34 -6.15 1.66
N GLU A 115 5.64 -6.42 1.69
CA GLU A 115 6.27 -7.12 2.79
C GLU A 115 6.62 -6.12 3.90
N ILE A 116 6.02 -6.32 5.07
CA ILE A 116 6.34 -5.59 6.29
C ILE A 116 7.29 -6.42 7.16
N ASP A 117 7.41 -6.13 8.47
CA ASP A 117 8.18 -7.00 9.36
C ASP A 117 7.65 -8.44 9.28
N ALA A 118 8.54 -9.44 9.24
CA ALA A 118 8.15 -10.85 9.14
C ALA A 118 7.20 -11.30 10.27
N ARG A 119 7.23 -10.63 11.43
CA ARG A 119 6.29 -10.89 12.55
C ARG A 119 4.85 -10.47 12.25
N TYR A 120 4.67 -9.51 11.35
CA TYR A 120 3.36 -8.93 11.01
C TYR A 120 2.87 -9.37 9.62
N GLY A 121 3.73 -10.01 8.81
CA GLY A 121 3.36 -10.68 7.56
C GLY A 121 3.36 -9.76 6.34
N LYS A 122 2.26 -9.76 5.58
CA LYS A 122 2.06 -8.94 4.37
C LYS A 122 0.84 -8.03 4.54
N VAL A 123 0.80 -6.95 3.75
CA VAL A 123 -0.41 -6.16 3.53
C VAL A 123 -0.67 -6.01 2.03
N ALA A 124 -1.93 -5.82 1.68
CA ALA A 124 -2.34 -5.48 0.32
C ALA A 124 -2.49 -3.96 0.21
N LEU A 125 -1.66 -3.33 -0.62
CA LEU A 125 -1.98 -2.01 -1.12
C LEU A 125 -2.97 -2.13 -2.26
N VAL A 126 -4.01 -1.32 -2.21
CA VAL A 126 -5.11 -1.41 -3.16
C VAL A 126 -5.39 -0.01 -3.68
N ARG A 127 -5.47 0.12 -5.00
CA ARG A 127 -5.97 1.35 -5.65
C ARG A 127 -6.94 1.01 -6.76
N GLU A 128 -7.89 1.89 -7.01
CA GLU A 128 -8.68 1.84 -8.24
C GLU A 128 -7.83 2.26 -9.43
N LEU A 129 -7.85 1.43 -10.47
CA LEU A 129 -7.32 1.78 -11.78
C LEU A 129 -8.34 2.69 -12.48
N SER A 130 -7.93 3.90 -12.84
CA SER A 130 -8.74 4.75 -13.71
C SER A 130 -8.73 4.16 -15.13
N LYS A 131 -9.84 4.28 -15.86
CA LYS A 131 -9.94 3.90 -17.29
C LYS A 131 -8.95 4.65 -18.20
N GLU A 132 -8.23 5.65 -17.68
CA GLU A 132 -7.18 6.40 -18.38
C GLU A 132 -5.79 5.76 -18.30
N SER A 133 -5.64 4.61 -17.62
CA SER A 133 -4.34 3.92 -17.49
C SER A 133 -4.03 2.97 -18.67
N GLU A 134 -4.87 2.94 -19.71
CA GLU A 134 -4.62 2.26 -20.98
C GLU A 134 -4.40 3.30 -22.09
N ILE A 135 -3.22 3.96 -22.12
CA ILE A 135 -2.69 4.61 -23.32
C ILE A 135 -1.21 4.30 -23.44
#